data_AF-A0A829QK69-F1
#
_entry.id   AF-A0A829QK69-F1
#
_cell.length_a   1.000
_cell.length_b   1.000
_cell.length_c   1.000
_cell.angle_alpha   90.00
_cell.angle_beta   90.00
_cell.angle_gamma   90.00
#
_symmetry.space_group_name_H-M   'P 1'
#
loop_
_entity.id
_entity.type
_entity.pdbx_description
1 polymer ?
#
loop_
_entity_poly.entity_id
_entity_poly.type
_entity_poly.pdbx_seq_one_letter_code
_entity_poly.pdbx_strand_id
1 'polypeptide(L)'
;MVDLGYGAMPNTTLELAARLRTVRSDIRVVGLEIDPQRVVPARDGVHFGLGGFELAGLTPVLVRAFNVLRQYPESEVAQAWATMTDRLAPGGLIIEGTCDEIGRRCAWLLLDASGPLTLTLACDPFDIDKPSDLAERLPKALIHHNVPSQPIHDLLAAADKYWAAAAPHGVFGPRVRWRMMLKALRDNGFPVEQQRRQVRDCILTTPWSAVAPVTGPSR
;
A
#
# COMPACT_ATOMS: atom_id res chain seq x y z
N MET A 1 16.17 1.28 -6.85
CA MET A 1 14.80 0.86 -6.54
C MET A 1 14.48 -0.37 -7.37
N VAL A 2 13.76 -1.32 -6.78
CA VAL A 2 13.17 -2.45 -7.50
C VAL A 2 11.65 -2.27 -7.54
N ASP A 3 11.04 -2.47 -8.71
CA ASP A 3 9.60 -2.66 -8.88
C ASP A 3 9.38 -4.15 -9.17
N LEU A 4 8.84 -4.86 -8.19
CA LEU A 4 8.66 -6.31 -8.22
C LEU A 4 7.29 -6.66 -8.80
N GLY A 5 7.27 -7.54 -9.79
CA GLY A 5 6.05 -8.01 -10.45
C GLY A 5 5.39 -6.91 -11.27
N TYR A 6 6.10 -6.33 -12.25
CA TYR A 6 5.54 -5.24 -13.06
C TYR A 6 4.40 -5.68 -13.99
N GLY A 7 4.15 -6.99 -14.13
CA GLY A 7 2.97 -7.51 -14.82
C GLY A 7 3.18 -7.69 -16.33
N ALA A 8 2.09 -7.65 -17.10
CA ALA A 8 2.13 -7.89 -18.55
C ALA A 8 2.80 -6.74 -19.33
N MET A 9 2.75 -5.52 -18.79
CA MET A 9 3.34 -4.34 -19.41
C MET A 9 4.10 -3.50 -18.38
N PRO A 10 5.30 -2.98 -18.73
CA PRO A 10 6.16 -2.25 -17.78
C PRO A 10 5.75 -0.78 -17.58
N ASN A 11 4.56 -0.36 -18.03
CA ASN A 11 4.17 1.05 -18.10
C ASN A 11 4.26 1.73 -16.73
N THR A 12 3.73 1.09 -15.69
CA THR A 12 3.78 1.61 -14.31
C THR A 12 5.22 1.78 -13.82
N THR A 13 6.11 0.83 -14.11
CA THR A 13 7.53 0.91 -13.75
C THR A 13 8.22 2.08 -14.45
N LEU A 14 7.93 2.29 -15.74
CA LEU A 14 8.52 3.37 -16.54
C LEU A 14 8.01 4.74 -16.07
N GLU A 15 6.71 4.88 -15.84
CA GLU A 15 6.14 6.11 -15.30
C GLU A 15 6.69 6.43 -13.90
N LEU A 16 6.82 5.40 -13.05
CA LEU A 16 7.41 5.54 -11.72
C LEU A 16 8.87 5.99 -11.80
N ALA A 17 9.66 5.41 -12.70
CA ALA A 17 11.04 5.82 -12.92
C ALA A 17 11.13 7.28 -13.40
N ALA A 18 10.28 7.70 -14.33
CA ALA A 18 10.22 9.07 -14.80
C ALA A 18 9.89 10.05 -13.66
N ARG A 19 8.89 9.73 -12.83
CA ARG A 19 8.51 10.55 -11.66
C ARG A 19 9.63 10.62 -10.62
N LEU A 20 10.28 9.51 -10.30
CA LEU A 20 11.35 9.47 -9.30
C LEU A 20 12.58 10.27 -9.71
N ARG A 21 12.92 10.31 -11.01
CA ARG A 21 14.06 11.10 -11.52
C ARG A 21 13.89 12.60 -11.34
N THR A 22 12.66 13.09 -11.20
CA THR A 22 12.41 14.52 -10.86
C THR A 22 12.85 14.86 -9.44
N VAL A 23 13.02 13.86 -8.57
CA VAL A 23 13.44 14.01 -7.17
C VAL A 23 14.91 13.58 -7.00
N ARG A 24 15.33 12.50 -7.67
CA ARG A 24 16.68 11.95 -7.60
C ARG A 24 17.12 11.49 -8.99
N SER A 25 17.91 12.32 -9.68
CA SER A 25 18.27 12.13 -11.09
C SER A 25 19.15 10.89 -11.35
N ASP A 26 19.94 10.45 -10.36
CA ASP A 26 20.83 9.28 -10.43
C ASP A 26 20.16 7.96 -10.01
N ILE A 27 18.84 7.95 -9.82
CA ILE A 27 18.13 6.75 -9.39
C ILE A 27 18.20 5.64 -10.44
N ARG A 28 18.67 4.47 -10.02
CA ARG A 28 18.58 3.22 -10.79
C ARG A 28 17.26 2.53 -10.47
N VAL A 29 16.49 2.20 -11.51
CA VAL A 29 15.23 1.48 -11.40
C VAL A 29 15.33 0.16 -12.15
N VAL A 30 14.95 -0.91 -11.47
CA VAL A 30 14.88 -2.26 -12.05
C VAL A 30 13.47 -2.78 -11.90
N GLY A 31 12.84 -3.17 -13.01
CA GLY A 31 11.60 -3.95 -13.00
C GLY A 31 11.92 -5.44 -12.99
N LEU A 32 11.42 -6.17 -12.00
CA LEU A 32 11.55 -7.63 -11.93
C LEU A 32 10.23 -8.31 -12.25
N GLU A 33 10.29 -9.40 -12.98
CA GLU A 33 9.13 -10.25 -13.28
C GLU A 33 9.52 -11.72 -13.12
N ILE A 34 8.59 -12.54 -12.62
CA ILE A 34 8.86 -13.96 -12.34
C ILE A 34 8.71 -14.84 -13.58
N ASP A 35 7.91 -14.38 -14.54
CA ASP A 35 7.68 -15.06 -15.80
C ASP A 35 8.69 -14.60 -16.86
N PRO A 36 9.60 -15.50 -17.33
CA PRO A 36 10.62 -15.13 -18.30
C PRO A 36 10.05 -14.62 -19.62
N GLN A 37 8.82 -15.03 -20.00
CA GLN A 37 8.18 -14.58 -21.25
C GLN A 37 7.70 -13.13 -21.17
N ARG A 38 7.50 -12.60 -19.95
CA ARG A 38 7.09 -11.21 -19.71
C ARG A 38 8.28 -10.26 -19.51
N VAL A 39 9.51 -10.77 -19.47
CA VAL A 39 10.73 -9.96 -19.39
C VAL A 39 10.91 -9.15 -20.66
N VAL A 40 10.94 -7.82 -20.54
CA VAL A 40 11.09 -6.89 -21.68
C VAL A 40 12.53 -6.35 -21.78
N PRO A 41 12.95 -5.80 -22.93
CA PRO A 41 14.24 -5.11 -23.03
C PRO A 41 14.30 -3.84 -22.18
N ALA A 42 15.52 -3.45 -21.78
CA ALA A 42 15.76 -2.17 -21.10
C ALA A 42 15.34 -0.99 -21.99
N ARG A 43 14.67 0.00 -21.40
CA ARG A 43 14.25 1.24 -22.08
C ARG A 43 14.00 2.36 -21.08
N ASP A 44 14.10 3.61 -21.55
CA ASP A 44 13.90 4.82 -20.75
C ASP A 44 14.70 4.82 -19.43
N GLY A 45 15.93 4.28 -19.47
CA GLY A 45 16.83 4.14 -18.32
C GLY A 45 16.35 3.17 -17.23
N VAL A 46 15.39 2.28 -17.53
CA VAL A 46 14.94 1.20 -16.65
C VAL A 46 15.50 -0.11 -17.18
N HIS A 47 16.07 -0.91 -16.29
CA HIS A 47 16.48 -2.28 -16.58
C HIS A 47 15.35 -3.24 -16.20
N PHE A 48 15.17 -4.30 -16.97
CA PHE A 48 14.21 -5.34 -16.66
C PHE A 48 14.93 -6.68 -16.58
N GLY A 49 14.47 -7.55 -15.69
CA GLY A 49 15.10 -8.84 -15.46
C GLY A 49 14.16 -9.85 -14.82
N LEU A 50 14.58 -11.11 -14.87
CA LEU A 50 13.93 -12.20 -14.17
C LEU A 50 14.23 -12.10 -12.68
N GLY A 51 13.20 -12.16 -11.83
CA GLY A 51 13.38 -12.20 -10.39
C GLY A 51 12.06 -12.19 -9.60
N GLY A 52 12.14 -12.71 -8.38
CA GLY A 52 11.07 -12.76 -7.40
C GLY A 52 11.44 -12.03 -6.10
N PHE A 53 10.99 -12.58 -4.96
CA PHE A 53 11.20 -11.98 -3.63
C PHE A 53 12.68 -11.90 -3.23
N GLU A 54 13.55 -12.71 -3.83
CA GLU A 54 15.01 -12.62 -3.69
C GLU A 54 15.65 -11.44 -4.42
N LEU A 55 14.82 -10.64 -5.10
CA LEU A 55 15.17 -9.40 -5.80
C LEU A 55 16.29 -9.56 -6.83
N ALA A 56 16.39 -10.74 -7.45
CA ALA A 56 17.49 -11.09 -8.36
C ALA A 56 18.89 -10.87 -7.75
N GLY A 57 19.02 -10.98 -6.43
CA GLY A 57 20.27 -10.71 -5.73
C GLY A 57 20.63 -9.22 -5.63
N LEU A 58 19.73 -8.30 -5.97
CA LEU A 58 19.96 -6.86 -5.80
C LEU A 58 19.86 -6.45 -4.33
N THR A 59 20.37 -5.26 -4.02
CA THR A 59 20.26 -4.64 -2.69
C THR A 59 19.65 -3.23 -2.72
N PRO A 60 18.32 -3.11 -2.93
CA PRO A 60 17.68 -1.81 -3.16
C PRO A 60 17.42 -1.04 -1.86
N VAL A 61 17.39 0.29 -1.98
CA VAL A 61 16.90 1.22 -0.93
C VAL A 61 15.37 1.34 -0.90
N LEU A 62 14.69 0.86 -1.95
CA LEU A 62 13.23 0.87 -2.06
C LEU A 62 12.78 -0.28 -2.95
N VAL A 63 11.81 -1.05 -2.47
CA VAL A 63 11.08 -2.05 -3.24
C VAL A 63 9.61 -1.62 -3.31
N ARG A 64 9.01 -1.70 -4.50
CA ARG A 64 7.56 -1.63 -4.67
C ARG A 64 7.07 -3.01 -5.10
N ALA A 65 6.07 -3.55 -4.42
CA ALA A 65 5.45 -4.84 -4.70
C ALA A 65 3.92 -4.70 -4.66
N PHE A 66 3.36 -4.06 -5.69
CA PHE A 66 1.92 -3.83 -5.78
C PHE A 66 1.22 -4.93 -6.58
N ASN A 67 0.11 -5.43 -6.08
CA ASN A 67 -0.67 -6.54 -6.65
C ASN A 67 0.11 -7.86 -6.79
N VAL A 68 1.24 -8.01 -6.10
CA VAL A 68 2.07 -9.21 -6.13
C VAL A 68 1.50 -10.29 -5.20
N LEU A 69 1.37 -9.97 -3.91
CA LEU A 69 0.99 -10.95 -2.88
C LEU A 69 -0.51 -11.31 -2.87
N ARG A 70 -1.36 -10.61 -3.63
CA ARG A 70 -2.83 -10.80 -3.61
C ARG A 70 -3.27 -12.24 -3.94
N GLN A 71 -2.48 -12.96 -4.75
CA GLN A 71 -2.78 -14.34 -5.16
C GLN A 71 -2.10 -15.41 -4.29
N TYR A 72 -1.21 -14.99 -3.39
CA TYR A 72 -0.51 -15.91 -2.48
C TYR A 72 -1.41 -16.29 -1.30
N PRO A 73 -1.24 -17.48 -0.71
CA PRO A 73 -1.88 -17.81 0.55
C PRO A 73 -1.33 -16.90 1.65
N GLU A 74 -2.17 -16.58 2.63
CA GLU A 74 -1.81 -15.67 3.72
C GLU A 74 -0.58 -16.15 4.51
N SER A 75 -0.43 -17.46 4.69
CA SER A 75 0.71 -18.09 5.37
C SER A 75 2.06 -17.83 4.72
N GLU A 76 2.10 -17.47 3.43
CA GLU A 76 3.35 -17.21 2.70
C GLU A 76 3.78 -15.73 2.78
N VAL A 77 2.91 -14.83 3.23
CA VAL A 77 3.17 -13.38 3.26
C VAL A 77 4.39 -13.06 4.12
N ALA A 78 4.48 -13.64 5.32
CA ALA A 78 5.59 -13.39 6.24
C ALA A 78 6.95 -13.83 5.65
N GLN A 79 6.98 -14.98 4.97
CA GLN A 79 8.21 -15.48 4.33
C GLN A 79 8.62 -14.62 3.13
N ALA A 80 7.65 -14.17 2.31
CA ALA A 80 7.91 -13.26 1.21
C ALA A 80 8.49 -11.92 1.70
N TRP A 81 7.94 -11.37 2.78
CA TRP A 81 8.47 -10.17 3.43
C TRP A 81 9.90 -10.39 3.91
N ALA A 82 10.16 -11.45 4.68
CA ALA A 82 11.50 -11.76 5.19
C ALA A 82 12.54 -11.84 4.05
N THR A 83 12.19 -12.54 2.97
CA THR A 83 13.06 -12.71 1.81
C THR A 83 13.42 -11.37 1.15
N MET A 84 12.44 -10.47 1.01
CA MET A 84 12.67 -9.13 0.47
C MET A 84 13.45 -8.23 1.43
N THR A 85 13.13 -8.25 2.74
CA THR A 85 13.79 -7.41 3.75
C THR A 85 15.25 -7.76 3.93
N ASP A 86 15.61 -9.05 3.83
CA ASP A 86 16.99 -9.54 3.92
C ASP A 86 17.91 -9.01 2.80
N ARG A 87 17.31 -8.50 1.72
CA ARG A 87 18.03 -7.92 0.58
C ARG A 87 18.09 -6.39 0.65
N LEU A 88 17.38 -5.72 1.54
CA LEU A 88 17.37 -4.26 1.55
C LEU A 88 18.76 -3.70 1.87
N ALA A 89 19.10 -2.58 1.21
CA ALA A 89 20.20 -1.75 1.68
C ALA A 89 19.87 -1.20 3.09
N PRO A 90 20.87 -0.80 3.90
CA PRO A 90 20.62 -0.18 5.20
C PRO A 90 19.63 0.99 5.11
N GLY A 91 18.57 0.94 5.93
CA GLY A 91 17.48 1.93 5.90
C GLY A 91 16.54 1.83 4.69
N GLY A 92 16.62 0.74 3.92
CA GLY A 92 15.73 0.48 2.80
C GLY A 92 14.30 0.17 3.24
N LEU A 93 13.36 0.38 2.33
CA LEU A 93 11.92 0.24 2.59
C LEU A 93 11.25 -0.65 1.53
N ILE A 94 10.15 -1.28 1.90
CA ILE A 94 9.24 -1.99 1.00
C ILE A 94 7.88 -1.32 1.06
N ILE A 95 7.29 -1.10 -0.12
CA ILE A 95 5.89 -0.73 -0.27
C ILE A 95 5.17 -1.94 -0.87
N GLU A 96 4.49 -2.71 -0.04
CA GLU A 96 3.68 -3.86 -0.44
C GLU A 96 2.22 -3.45 -0.43
N GLY A 97 1.50 -3.64 -1.55
CA GLY A 97 0.14 -3.13 -1.61
C GLY A 97 -0.71 -3.77 -2.67
N THR A 98 -1.98 -3.40 -2.66
CA THR A 98 -2.97 -3.79 -3.65
C THR A 98 -3.72 -2.56 -4.14
N CYS A 99 -4.07 -2.54 -5.42
CA CYS A 99 -4.94 -1.54 -6.00
C CYS A 99 -5.94 -2.16 -6.97
N ASP A 100 -6.98 -1.39 -7.30
CA ASP A 100 -7.83 -1.66 -8.46
C ASP A 100 -7.06 -1.44 -9.78
N GLU A 101 -7.70 -1.81 -10.89
CA GLU A 101 -7.08 -1.88 -12.21
C GLU A 101 -6.56 -0.53 -12.71
N ILE A 102 -7.18 0.56 -12.26
CA ILE A 102 -6.86 1.93 -12.67
C ILE A 102 -6.23 2.78 -11.55
N GLY A 103 -6.03 2.20 -10.36
CA GLY A 103 -5.37 2.85 -9.24
C GLY A 103 -6.21 3.93 -8.53
N ARG A 104 -7.54 3.84 -8.59
CA ARG A 104 -8.44 4.72 -7.81
C ARG A 104 -8.64 4.26 -6.38
N ARG A 105 -8.38 3.00 -6.05
CA ARG A 105 -8.53 2.43 -4.71
C ARG A 105 -7.29 1.63 -4.40
N CYS A 106 -6.55 2.06 -3.39
CA CYS A 106 -5.26 1.49 -3.04
C CYS A 106 -5.18 1.27 -1.54
N ALA A 107 -4.55 0.18 -1.13
CA ALA A 107 -4.03 0.04 0.22
C ALA A 107 -2.63 -0.59 0.18
N TRP A 108 -1.73 -0.09 1.02
CA TRP A 108 -0.37 -0.61 1.10
C TRP A 108 0.20 -0.54 2.51
N LEU A 109 1.09 -1.48 2.78
CA LEU A 109 1.97 -1.51 3.94
C LEU A 109 3.30 -0.87 3.56
N LEU A 110 3.84 -0.10 4.50
CA LEU A 110 5.25 0.27 4.51
C LEU A 110 5.96 -0.72 5.43
N LEU A 111 7.05 -1.32 4.96
CA LEU A 111 7.91 -2.19 5.77
C LEU A 111 9.35 -1.69 5.73
N ASP A 112 10.07 -1.95 6.80
CA ASP A 112 11.54 -1.89 6.84
C ASP A 112 12.12 -3.25 7.25
N ALA A 113 13.41 -3.29 7.59
CA ALA A 113 14.08 -4.52 8.03
C ALA A 113 13.52 -5.12 9.34
N SER A 114 12.76 -4.35 10.13
CA SER A 114 12.10 -4.83 11.36
C SER A 114 10.69 -5.36 11.11
N GLY A 115 10.11 -5.09 9.94
CA GLY A 115 8.78 -5.54 9.54
C GLY A 115 7.83 -4.39 9.18
N PRO A 116 6.51 -4.62 9.22
CA PRO A 116 5.51 -3.63 8.83
C PRO A 116 5.40 -2.48 9.84
N LEU A 117 5.41 -1.25 9.30
CA LEU A 117 5.41 0.00 10.05
C LEU A 117 4.05 0.70 10.01
N THR A 118 3.46 0.82 8.83
CA THR A 118 2.19 1.56 8.63
C THR A 118 1.32 0.89 7.59
N LEU A 119 0.00 0.97 7.78
CA LEU A 119 -0.98 0.80 6.71
C LEU A 119 -1.37 2.18 6.18
N THR A 120 -1.41 2.32 4.85
CA THR A 120 -2.00 3.47 4.17
C THR A 120 -3.11 3.01 3.23
N LEU A 121 -4.26 3.66 3.33
CA LEU A 121 -5.37 3.59 2.40
C LEU A 121 -5.39 4.87 1.57
N ALA A 122 -5.54 4.78 0.26
CA ALA A 122 -5.73 5.93 -0.61
C ALA A 122 -6.83 5.68 -1.63
N CYS A 123 -7.65 6.70 -1.88
CA CYS A 123 -8.68 6.62 -2.89
C CYS A 123 -8.89 7.92 -3.67
N ASP A 124 -9.39 7.77 -4.89
CA ASP A 124 -10.09 8.85 -5.57
C ASP A 124 -11.33 9.22 -4.75
N PRO A 125 -11.48 10.48 -4.32
CA PRO A 125 -12.61 10.92 -3.50
C PRO A 125 -13.99 10.72 -4.13
N PHE A 126 -14.07 10.51 -5.45
CA PHE A 126 -15.32 10.30 -6.18
C PHE A 126 -15.59 8.84 -6.52
N ASP A 127 -14.68 7.93 -6.16
CA ASP A 127 -14.78 6.52 -6.48
C ASP A 127 -15.13 5.66 -5.26
N ILE A 128 -15.70 6.25 -4.21
CA ILE A 128 -16.17 5.54 -3.02
C ILE A 128 -17.52 6.07 -2.56
N ASP A 129 -18.40 5.18 -2.12
CA ASP A 129 -19.61 5.52 -1.39
C ASP A 129 -19.27 5.74 0.09
N LYS A 130 -18.40 4.86 0.62
CA LYS A 130 -17.93 4.89 2.00
C LYS A 130 -16.48 4.38 2.14
N PRO A 131 -15.76 4.77 3.20
CA PRO A 131 -14.35 4.38 3.40
C PRO A 131 -14.10 2.87 3.35
N SER A 132 -15.02 2.04 3.86
CA SER A 132 -14.86 0.58 3.84
C SER A 132 -14.91 -0.05 2.45
N ASP A 133 -15.25 0.69 1.39
CA ASP A 133 -15.10 0.24 0.00
C ASP A 133 -13.63 -0.05 -0.36
N LEU A 134 -12.68 0.46 0.44
CA LEU A 134 -11.25 0.15 0.31
C LEU A 134 -10.87 -1.22 0.87
N ALA A 135 -11.76 -1.89 1.60
CA ALA A 135 -11.49 -3.18 2.23
C ALA A 135 -11.08 -4.27 1.23
N GLU A 136 -11.67 -4.28 0.05
CA GLU A 136 -11.34 -5.23 -1.04
C GLU A 136 -9.91 -5.06 -1.57
N ARG A 137 -9.25 -3.95 -1.25
CA ARG A 137 -7.85 -3.67 -1.62
C ARG A 137 -6.89 -3.82 -0.46
N LEU A 138 -7.33 -4.29 0.70
CA LEU A 138 -6.43 -4.56 1.81
C LEU A 138 -5.33 -5.56 1.39
N PRO A 139 -4.08 -5.34 1.80
CA PRO A 139 -3.01 -6.31 1.59
C PRO A 139 -3.35 -7.68 2.17
N LYS A 140 -2.71 -8.74 1.64
CA LYS A 140 -3.08 -10.12 1.98
C LYS A 140 -3.01 -10.41 3.48
N ALA A 141 -2.11 -9.75 4.20
CA ALA A 141 -1.97 -9.81 5.66
C ALA A 141 -3.17 -9.29 6.46
N LEU A 142 -4.10 -8.56 5.84
CA LEU A 142 -5.23 -7.91 6.52
C LEU A 142 -6.59 -8.27 5.93
N ILE A 143 -6.68 -8.57 4.63
CA ILE A 143 -7.98 -8.69 3.94
C ILE A 143 -8.89 -9.77 4.53
N HIS A 144 -8.34 -10.91 4.95
CA HIS A 144 -9.12 -11.98 5.60
C HIS A 144 -9.43 -11.70 7.08
N HIS A 145 -8.73 -10.73 7.68
CA HIS A 145 -8.93 -10.28 9.06
C HIS A 145 -9.90 -9.10 9.14
N ASN A 146 -10.48 -8.64 8.04
CA ASN A 146 -11.53 -7.62 8.06
C ASN A 146 -12.88 -8.21 8.52
N VAL A 147 -12.93 -8.68 9.76
CA VAL A 147 -14.08 -9.30 10.43
C VAL A 147 -14.26 -8.69 11.82
N PRO A 148 -15.48 -8.74 12.41
CA PRO A 148 -15.71 -8.21 13.75
C PRO A 148 -14.71 -8.71 14.80
N SER A 149 -14.32 -7.83 15.73
CA SER A 149 -13.28 -8.04 16.76
C SER A 149 -11.83 -7.96 16.27
N GLN A 150 -11.59 -7.69 14.98
CA GLN A 150 -10.26 -7.41 14.48
C GLN A 150 -10.02 -5.89 14.35
N PRO A 151 -8.82 -5.40 14.72
CA PRO A 151 -8.54 -3.96 14.71
C PRO A 151 -8.75 -3.27 13.35
N ILE A 152 -8.43 -3.93 12.24
CA ILE A 152 -8.67 -3.39 10.89
C ILE A 152 -10.17 -3.19 10.60
N HIS A 153 -11.01 -4.13 11.03
CA HIS A 153 -12.46 -4.00 10.89
C HIS A 153 -12.99 -2.83 11.73
N ASP A 154 -12.51 -2.69 12.97
CA ASP A 154 -12.92 -1.61 13.85
C ASP A 154 -12.54 -0.23 13.30
N LEU A 155 -11.35 -0.10 12.69
CA LEU A 155 -10.93 1.12 12.00
C LEU A 155 -11.86 1.46 10.83
N LEU A 156 -12.18 0.51 9.96
CA LEU A 156 -13.04 0.74 8.79
C LEU A 156 -14.48 1.03 9.19
N ALA A 157 -15.02 0.32 10.19
CA ALA A 157 -16.35 0.58 10.73
C ALA A 157 -16.44 1.97 11.37
N ALA A 158 -15.42 2.39 12.11
CA ALA A 158 -15.34 3.74 12.66
C ALA A 158 -15.21 4.79 11.55
N ALA A 159 -14.42 4.53 10.51
CA ALA A 159 -14.29 5.42 9.36
C ALA A 159 -15.64 5.62 8.67
N ASP A 160 -16.40 4.55 8.41
CA ASP A 160 -17.76 4.62 7.86
C ASP A 160 -18.70 5.47 8.73
N LYS A 161 -18.70 5.23 10.05
CA LYS A 161 -19.50 6.00 11.00
C LYS A 161 -19.18 7.49 10.95
N TYR A 162 -17.90 7.86 11.00
CA TYR A 162 -17.48 9.26 11.00
C TYR A 162 -17.60 9.92 9.63
N TRP A 163 -17.49 9.15 8.54
CA TRP A 163 -17.78 9.60 7.19
C TRP A 163 -19.26 9.94 7.01
N ALA A 164 -20.15 9.11 7.53
CA ALA A 164 -21.60 9.37 7.55
C ALA A 164 -21.92 10.62 8.38
N ALA A 165 -21.35 10.76 9.58
CA ALA A 165 -21.51 11.95 10.41
C ALA A 165 -20.95 13.23 9.76
N ALA A 166 -19.91 13.12 8.94
CA ALA A 166 -19.33 14.24 8.20
C ALA A 166 -20.11 14.64 6.94
N ALA A 167 -21.24 14.00 6.61
CA ALA A 167 -22.03 14.28 5.41
C ALA A 167 -22.36 15.78 5.19
N PRO A 168 -22.70 16.59 6.22
CA PRO A 168 -22.94 18.03 6.04
C PRO A 168 -21.74 18.80 5.46
N HIS A 169 -20.51 18.31 5.65
CA HIS A 169 -19.31 18.91 5.07
C HIS A 169 -19.11 18.56 3.59
N GLY A 170 -19.91 17.63 3.05
CA GLY A 170 -19.86 17.22 1.64
C GLY A 170 -20.13 18.35 0.65
N VAL A 171 -20.86 19.39 1.06
CA VAL A 171 -21.10 20.60 0.24
C VAL A 171 -19.81 21.35 -0.11
N PHE A 172 -18.75 21.17 0.69
CA PHE A 172 -17.41 21.73 0.44
C PHE A 172 -16.51 20.75 -0.32
N GLY A 173 -17.06 19.62 -0.75
CA GLY A 173 -16.39 18.57 -1.51
C GLY A 173 -15.95 17.36 -0.68
N PRO A 174 -15.78 16.19 -1.33
CA PRO A 174 -15.49 14.92 -0.67
C PRO A 174 -14.16 14.93 0.12
N ARG A 175 -13.18 15.72 -0.30
CA ARG A 175 -11.90 15.89 0.41
C ARG A 175 -12.05 16.63 1.75
N VAL A 176 -13.00 17.56 1.84
CA VAL A 176 -13.30 18.23 3.12
C VAL A 176 -13.98 17.25 4.05
N ARG A 177 -14.98 16.52 3.54
CA ARG A 177 -15.65 15.43 4.27
C ARG A 177 -14.65 14.39 4.80
N TRP A 178 -13.67 13.99 3.99
CA TRP A 178 -12.62 13.03 4.38
C TRP A 178 -11.75 13.58 5.53
N ARG A 179 -11.31 14.84 5.44
CA ARG A 179 -10.52 15.46 6.52
C ARG A 179 -11.31 15.56 7.83
N MET A 180 -12.62 15.79 7.77
CA MET A 180 -13.47 15.81 8.96
C MET A 180 -13.62 14.41 9.57
N MET A 181 -13.79 13.37 8.74
CA MET A 181 -13.75 11.97 9.18
C MET A 181 -12.42 11.63 9.86
N LEU A 182 -11.27 11.97 9.24
CA LEU A 182 -9.94 11.74 9.85
C LEU A 182 -9.78 12.48 11.18
N LYS A 183 -10.32 13.70 11.29
CA LYS A 183 -10.33 14.43 12.57
C LYS A 183 -11.15 13.69 13.62
N ALA A 184 -12.36 13.25 13.30
CA ALA A 184 -13.20 12.51 14.22
C ALA A 184 -12.58 11.16 14.64
N LEU A 185 -11.92 10.44 13.73
CA LEU A 185 -11.15 9.24 14.07
C LEU A 185 -10.10 9.52 15.16
N ARG A 186 -9.26 10.56 14.96
CA ARG A 186 -8.25 10.96 15.96
C ARG A 186 -8.86 11.39 17.29
N ASP A 187 -9.90 12.22 17.24
CA ASP A 187 -10.59 12.70 18.43
C ASP A 187 -11.23 11.54 19.24
N ASN A 188 -11.42 10.37 18.62
CA ASN A 188 -11.96 9.16 19.23
C ASN A 188 -10.92 8.03 19.37
N GLY A 189 -9.63 8.38 19.43
CA GLY A 189 -8.57 7.45 19.84
C GLY A 189 -7.94 6.60 18.75
N PHE A 190 -8.35 6.75 17.48
CA PHE A 190 -7.69 6.07 16.37
C PHE A 190 -6.40 6.80 15.98
N PRO A 191 -5.24 6.11 15.92
CA PRO A 191 -3.93 6.74 15.67
C PRO A 191 -3.70 7.02 14.17
N VAL A 192 -4.64 7.68 13.50
CA VAL A 192 -4.50 8.04 12.09
C VAL A 192 -3.68 9.32 11.92
N GLU A 193 -2.81 9.35 10.92
CA GLU A 193 -1.95 10.50 10.66
C GLU A 193 -2.75 11.76 10.33
N GLN A 194 -2.23 12.91 10.76
CA GLN A 194 -2.76 14.19 10.33
C GLN A 194 -2.28 14.49 8.91
N GLN A 195 -3.23 14.61 7.98
CA GLN A 195 -2.92 15.03 6.63
C GLN A 195 -2.48 16.50 6.61
N ARG A 196 -1.17 16.73 6.49
CA ARG A 196 -0.57 18.09 6.52
C ARG A 196 -0.56 18.78 5.15
N ARG A 197 -0.56 18.00 4.07
CA ARG A 197 -0.50 18.52 2.69
C ARG A 197 -1.85 18.31 2.00
N GLN A 198 -2.25 19.28 1.17
CA GLN A 198 -3.32 19.04 0.22
C GLN A 198 -2.81 18.11 -0.86
N VAL A 199 -3.42 16.94 -0.97
CA VAL A 199 -3.19 16.01 -2.06
C VAL A 199 -4.48 15.80 -2.84
N ARG A 200 -4.35 15.29 -4.07
CA ARG A 200 -5.51 15.02 -4.92
C ARG A 200 -6.41 13.95 -4.30
N ASP A 201 -5.79 12.92 -3.74
CA ASP A 201 -6.46 11.72 -3.26
C ASP A 201 -6.82 11.84 -1.76
N CYS A 202 -7.79 11.03 -1.35
CA CYS A 202 -8.17 10.86 0.05
C CYS A 202 -7.25 9.80 0.68
N ILE A 203 -6.46 10.18 1.69
CA ILE A 203 -5.44 9.31 2.30
C ILE A 203 -5.74 9.11 3.78
N LEU A 204 -5.67 7.87 4.26
CA LEU A 204 -5.67 7.49 5.67
C LEU A 204 -4.43 6.64 5.93
N THR A 205 -3.54 7.09 6.81
CA THR A 205 -2.37 6.32 7.25
C THR A 205 -2.47 6.06 8.75
N THR A 206 -2.13 4.86 9.20
CA THR A 206 -2.15 4.44 10.60
C THR A 206 -0.96 3.52 10.88
N PRO A 207 -0.38 3.50 12.08
CA PRO A 207 0.67 2.54 12.43
C PRO A 207 0.15 1.11 12.30
N TRP A 208 1.01 0.21 11.83
CA TRP A 208 0.70 -1.23 11.70
C TRP A 208 0.22 -1.82 13.01
N SER A 209 0.84 -1.45 14.15
CA SER A 209 0.47 -1.93 15.47
C SER A 209 -0.99 -1.66 15.86
N ALA A 210 -1.65 -0.68 15.24
CA ALA A 210 -3.06 -0.37 15.48
C ALA A 210 -4.03 -1.19 14.63
N VAL A 211 -3.55 -1.89 13.61
CA VAL A 211 -4.37 -2.67 12.66
C VAL A 211 -3.91 -4.12 12.51
N ALA A 212 -2.78 -4.49 13.13
CA ALA A 212 -2.24 -5.83 13.08
C ALA A 212 -3.29 -6.85 13.56
N PRO A 213 -3.44 -8.00 12.87
CA PRO A 213 -4.36 -9.03 13.29
C PRO A 213 -4.06 -9.50 14.72
N VAL A 214 -5.11 -9.61 15.53
CA VAL A 214 -5.01 -10.21 16.85
C VAL A 214 -5.45 -11.66 16.75
N THR A 215 -4.63 -12.58 17.24
CA THR A 215 -5.11 -13.96 17.45
C THR A 215 -6.21 -13.89 18.49
N GLY A 216 -7.44 -14.25 18.13
CA GLY A 216 -8.49 -14.47 19.12
C GLY A 216 -8.01 -15.48 20.18
N PRO A 217 -8.61 -15.51 21.38
CA PRO A 217 -8.32 -16.59 22.31
C PRO A 217 -8.60 -17.92 21.58
N SER A 218 -7.62 -18.83 21.59
CA SER A 218 -7.81 -20.20 21.13
C SER A 218 -9.09 -20.71 21.79
N ARG A 219 -10.15 -20.91 21.00
CA ARG A 219 -11.39 -21.51 21.48
C ARG A 219 -11.17 -23.00 21.71
#